data_AF-T0Y6M1-F1
#
_entry.id   AF-T0Y6M1-F1
#
_cell.length_a   1.000
_cell.length_b   1.000
_cell.length_c   1.000
_cell.angle_alpha   90.00
_cell.angle_beta   90.00
_cell.angle_gamma   90.00
#
_symmetry.space_group_name_H-M   'P 1'
#
loop_
_entity.id
_entity.type
_entity.pdbx_description
1 polymer ?
#
loop_
_entity_poly.entity_id
_entity_poly.type
_entity_poly.pdbx_seq_one_letter_code
_entity_poly.pdbx_strand_id
1 'polypeptide(L)'
;MPRIASRLDTRAPEFQDNARALRARTAALKAEIERAALGGSSAAVHRHRAAGKLTVRERIRMLLDPGAPFLELSQLAAHGLYGGGIACAGIVTGVGRVSGRECVVVANDPTVKGGTYYPLTVKKHLRAQEIARENRLPCVYLVESGGAFLPAQDEVFPDKEHFGR
;
A
#
# COMPACT_ATOMS: atom_id res chain seq x y z
N MET A 1 17.32 31.68 -7.60
CA MET A 1 15.85 31.53 -7.43
C MET A 1 15.35 32.66 -6.52
N PRO A 2 14.21 33.30 -6.84
CA PRO A 2 13.65 34.33 -5.98
C PRO A 2 13.12 33.74 -4.67
N ARG A 3 13.30 34.47 -3.56
CA ARG A 3 12.84 34.05 -2.24
C ARG A 3 11.34 34.34 -2.11
N ILE A 4 10.56 33.33 -1.73
CA ILE A 4 9.16 33.53 -1.35
C ILE A 4 9.13 33.99 0.11
N ALA A 5 8.70 35.23 0.36
CA ALA A 5 8.47 35.73 1.71
C ALA A 5 7.05 35.35 2.16
N SER A 6 6.95 34.55 3.24
CA SER A 6 5.65 34.19 3.81
C SER A 6 4.93 35.42 4.35
N ARG A 7 3.64 35.53 4.07
CA ARG A 7 2.73 36.55 4.65
C ARG A 7 1.81 35.96 5.72
N LEU A 8 1.98 34.68 6.07
CA LEU A 8 1.17 34.01 7.08
C LEU A 8 1.58 34.44 8.48
N ASP A 9 0.64 34.90 9.30
CA ASP A 9 0.83 34.99 10.75
C ASP A 9 0.37 33.69 11.40
N THR A 10 1.33 32.88 11.84
CA THR A 10 1.04 31.59 12.46
C THR A 10 0.42 31.72 13.85
N ARG A 11 0.32 32.93 14.42
CA ARG A 11 -0.32 33.17 15.73
C ARG A 11 -1.75 33.68 15.60
N ALA A 12 -2.18 34.06 14.39
CA ALA A 12 -3.54 34.52 14.16
C ALA A 12 -4.56 33.42 14.51
N PRO A 13 -5.72 33.78 15.10
CA PRO A 13 -6.77 32.80 15.44
C PRO A 13 -7.18 31.92 14.25
N GLU A 14 -7.40 32.53 13.07
CA GLU A 14 -7.76 31.80 11.84
C GLU A 14 -6.72 30.73 11.47
N PHE A 15 -5.43 31.06 11.54
CA PHE A 15 -4.36 30.08 11.27
C PHE A 15 -4.42 28.92 12.28
N GLN A 16 -4.62 29.23 13.56
CA GLN A 16 -4.68 28.22 14.62
C GLN A 16 -5.90 27.31 14.46
N ASP A 17 -7.05 27.85 14.05
CA ASP A 17 -8.28 27.11 13.80
C ASP A 17 -8.10 26.15 12.61
N ASN A 18 -7.57 26.66 11.50
CA ASN A 18 -7.25 25.87 10.31
C ASN A 18 -6.22 24.76 10.63
N ALA A 19 -5.18 25.08 11.39
CA ALA A 19 -4.17 24.13 11.80
C ALA A 19 -4.75 23.02 12.70
N ARG A 20 -5.66 23.35 13.64
CA ARG A 20 -6.34 22.35 14.46
C ARG A 20 -7.23 21.43 13.62
N ALA A 21 -8.02 21.99 12.71
CA ALA A 21 -8.88 21.20 11.83
C ALA A 21 -8.07 20.25 10.94
N LEU A 22 -6.98 20.72 10.31
CA LEU A 22 -6.12 19.89 9.48
C LEU A 22 -5.45 18.77 10.29
N ARG A 23 -4.89 19.09 11.47
CA ARG A 23 -4.26 18.10 12.35
C ARG A 23 -5.23 16.98 12.73
N ALA A 24 -6.48 17.32 13.03
CA ALA A 24 -7.50 16.32 13.35
C ALA A 24 -7.76 15.36 12.18
N ARG A 25 -7.88 15.88 10.95
CA ARG A 25 -8.07 15.07 9.73
C ARG A 25 -6.85 14.20 9.43
N THR A 26 -5.64 14.76 9.54
CA THR A 26 -4.39 14.00 9.32
C THR A 26 -4.21 12.91 10.37
N ALA A 27 -4.58 13.16 11.63
CA ALA A 27 -4.54 12.14 12.69
C ALA A 27 -5.50 10.98 12.38
N ALA A 28 -6.73 11.28 11.97
CA ALA A 28 -7.69 10.25 11.56
C ALA A 28 -7.19 9.43 10.36
N LEU A 29 -6.63 10.10 9.35
CA LEU A 29 -6.03 9.42 8.19
C LEU A 29 -4.89 8.48 8.60
N LYS A 30 -3.98 8.95 9.46
CA LYS A 30 -2.86 8.15 9.96
C LYS A 30 -3.33 6.92 10.72
N ALA A 31 -4.35 7.07 11.57
CA ALA A 31 -4.92 5.95 12.31
C ALA A 31 -5.50 4.87 11.37
N GLU A 32 -6.17 5.26 10.27
CA GLU A 32 -6.66 4.29 9.28
C GLU A 32 -5.54 3.61 8.50
N ILE A 33 -4.48 4.35 8.17
CA ILE A 33 -3.29 3.77 7.52
C ILE A 33 -2.60 2.77 8.45
N GLU A 34 -2.42 3.12 9.72
CA GLU A 34 -1.83 2.24 10.73
C GLU A 34 -2.67 0.98 10.92
N ARG A 35 -4.00 1.11 10.97
CA ARG A 35 -4.93 -0.02 11.03
C ARG A 35 -4.78 -0.93 9.82
N ALA A 36 -4.78 -0.38 8.61
CA ALA A 36 -4.61 -1.13 7.37
C ALA A 36 -3.20 -1.78 7.26
N ALA A 37 -2.19 -1.17 7.86
CA ALA A 37 -0.82 -1.68 7.86
C ALA A 37 -0.64 -2.95 8.71
N LEU A 38 -1.58 -3.26 9.60
CA LEU A 38 -1.59 -4.51 10.39
C LEU A 38 -1.80 -5.76 9.53
N GLY A 39 -2.34 -5.62 8.31
CA GLY A 39 -2.61 -6.73 7.40
C GLY A 39 -3.88 -7.49 7.79
N GLY A 40 -3.80 -8.82 7.80
CA GLY A 40 -4.89 -9.71 8.19
C GLY A 40 -5.20 -9.70 9.69
N SER A 41 -6.00 -10.67 10.14
CA SER A 41 -6.28 -10.83 11.56
C SER A 41 -5.01 -11.16 12.34
N SER A 42 -4.97 -10.81 13.63
CA SER A 42 -3.84 -11.14 14.53
C SER A 42 -3.51 -12.63 14.51
N ALA A 43 -4.53 -13.50 14.45
CA ALA A 43 -4.37 -14.95 14.33
C ALA A 43 -3.71 -15.36 13.00
N ALA A 44 -4.04 -14.70 11.88
CA ALA A 44 -3.41 -14.95 10.59
C ALA A 44 -1.94 -14.50 10.57
N VAL A 45 -1.65 -13.32 11.12
CA VAL A 45 -0.28 -12.79 11.27
C VAL A 45 0.56 -13.71 12.16
N HIS A 46 0.01 -14.15 13.29
CA HIS A 46 0.69 -15.08 14.19
C HIS A 46 0.99 -16.41 13.52
N ARG A 47 0.01 -17.01 12.83
CA ARG A 47 0.19 -18.26 12.07
C ARG A 47 1.28 -18.12 11.00
N HIS A 48 1.30 -17.00 10.28
CA HIS A 48 2.30 -16.71 9.26
C HIS A 48 3.71 -16.64 9.85
N ARG A 49 3.88 -15.94 10.99
CA ARG A 49 5.16 -15.88 11.71
C ARG A 49 5.57 -17.22 12.30
N ALA A 50 4.63 -17.98 12.86
CA ALA A 50 4.89 -19.32 13.42
C ALA A 50 5.40 -20.30 12.36
N ALA A 51 5.08 -20.08 11.09
CA ALA A 51 5.64 -20.83 9.96
C ALA A 51 7.07 -20.37 9.56
N GLY A 52 7.73 -19.53 10.35
CA GLY A 52 9.08 -19.02 10.08
C GLY A 52 9.14 -17.96 8.98
N LYS A 53 8.00 -17.36 8.61
CA LYS A 53 7.91 -16.41 7.48
C LYS A 53 7.85 -14.97 7.99
N LEU A 54 8.56 -14.10 7.28
CA LEU A 54 8.46 -12.65 7.44
C LEU A 54 7.11 -12.14 6.92
N THR A 55 6.53 -11.15 7.58
CA THR A 55 5.39 -10.39 7.07
C THR A 55 5.78 -9.60 5.82
N VAL A 56 4.79 -9.19 5.01
CA VAL A 56 5.02 -8.46 3.76
C VAL A 56 5.85 -7.17 3.98
N ARG A 57 5.54 -6.41 5.03
CA ARG A 57 6.24 -5.13 5.34
C ARG A 57 7.65 -5.35 5.88
N GLU A 58 7.90 -6.46 6.57
CA GLU A 58 9.27 -6.83 6.98
C GLU A 58 10.12 -7.20 5.79
N ARG A 59 9.57 -7.94 4.81
CA ARG A 59 10.29 -8.27 3.58
C ARG A 59 10.64 -7.02 2.77
N ILE A 60 9.68 -6.10 2.64
CA ILE A 60 9.95 -4.81 1.99
C ILE A 60 11.08 -4.08 2.73
N ARG A 61 11.01 -3.98 4.07
CA ARG A 61 12.06 -3.32 4.86
C ARG A 61 13.43 -3.98 4.69
N MET A 62 13.50 -5.30 4.58
CA MET A 62 14.74 -6.04 4.36
C MET A 62 15.26 -5.94 2.92
N LEU A 63 14.37 -5.73 1.94
CA LEU A 63 14.72 -5.56 0.53
C LEU A 63 15.34 -4.18 0.25
N LEU A 64 14.85 -3.15 0.94
CA LEU A 64 15.26 -1.77 0.72
C LEU A 64 16.67 -1.50 1.26
N ASP A 65 17.36 -0.56 0.61
CA ASP A 65 18.64 -0.05 1.08
C ASP A 65 18.49 0.55 2.50
N PRO A 66 19.46 0.35 3.42
CA PRO A 66 19.38 0.87 4.78
C PRO A 66 19.12 2.38 4.82
N GLY A 67 18.06 2.79 5.53
CA GLY A 67 17.66 4.19 5.67
C GLY A 67 16.96 4.79 4.44
N ALA A 68 16.80 4.03 3.35
CA ALA A 68 16.08 4.52 2.18
C ALA A 68 14.58 4.69 2.47
N PRO A 69 13.94 5.76 1.96
CA PRO A 69 12.51 5.95 2.10
C PRO A 69 11.75 4.93 1.24
N PHE A 70 10.50 4.68 1.64
CA PHE A 70 9.54 3.92 0.85
C PHE A 70 8.28 4.75 0.65
N LEU A 71 7.99 5.08 -0.60
CA LEU A 71 6.75 5.74 -0.99
C LEU A 71 5.69 4.67 -1.26
N GLU A 72 4.91 4.33 -0.24
CA GLU A 72 3.83 3.36 -0.38
C GLU A 72 2.64 3.94 -1.17
N LEU A 73 2.07 3.13 -2.05
CA LEU A 73 0.96 3.50 -2.92
C LEU A 73 -0.35 2.89 -2.43
N SER A 74 -1.42 3.69 -2.47
CA SER A 74 -2.79 3.23 -2.23
C SER A 74 -2.95 2.44 -0.93
N GLN A 75 -2.45 3.00 0.19
CA GLN A 75 -2.47 2.37 1.52
C GLN A 75 -3.88 2.01 2.00
N LEU A 76 -4.89 2.78 1.59
CA LEU A 76 -6.29 2.56 1.91
C LEU A 76 -7.07 1.81 0.81
N ALA A 77 -6.38 1.11 -0.09
CA ALA A 77 -7.06 0.31 -1.10
C ALA A 77 -8.00 -0.72 -0.43
N ALA A 78 -9.21 -0.84 -0.97
CA ALA A 78 -10.32 -1.64 -0.44
C ALA A 78 -10.84 -1.23 0.95
N HIS A 79 -10.49 -0.04 1.46
CA HIS A 79 -11.07 0.50 2.70
C HIS A 79 -12.60 0.65 2.59
N GLY A 80 -13.33 0.10 3.56
CA GLY A 80 -14.80 0.10 3.59
C GLY A 80 -15.47 -0.83 2.57
N LEU A 81 -14.71 -1.59 1.79
CA LEU A 81 -15.22 -2.51 0.77
C LEU A 81 -15.11 -3.97 1.21
N TYR A 82 -15.87 -4.86 0.57
CA TYR A 82 -15.82 -6.31 0.79
C TYR A 82 -15.98 -6.73 2.26
N GLY A 83 -16.82 -6.02 3.02
CA GLY A 83 -17.03 -6.25 4.45
C GLY A 83 -15.87 -5.81 5.36
N GLY A 84 -14.93 -5.00 4.85
CA GLY A 84 -13.85 -4.37 5.63
C GLY A 84 -12.64 -5.25 5.94
N GLY A 85 -12.61 -6.51 5.47
CA GLY A 85 -11.57 -7.49 5.81
C GLY A 85 -10.37 -7.55 4.87
N ILE A 86 -10.28 -6.65 3.87
CA ILE A 86 -9.27 -6.71 2.80
C ILE A 86 -8.30 -5.53 2.95
N ALA A 87 -7.49 -5.56 4.00
CA ALA A 87 -6.51 -4.50 4.28
C ALA A 87 -5.57 -4.28 3.08
N CYS A 88 -5.37 -3.01 2.70
CA CYS A 88 -4.51 -2.61 1.58
C CYS A 88 -4.82 -3.31 0.24
N ALA A 89 -6.03 -3.85 0.04
CA ALA A 89 -6.39 -4.76 -1.06
C ALA A 89 -5.53 -6.05 -1.13
N GLY A 90 -4.98 -6.52 0.00
CA GLY A 90 -4.17 -7.74 0.06
C GLY A 90 -2.80 -7.64 -0.60
N ILE A 91 -2.35 -6.43 -0.95
CA ILE A 91 -1.09 -6.18 -1.63
C ILE A 91 -0.48 -4.84 -1.19
N VAL A 92 0.80 -4.85 -0.87
CA VAL A 92 1.58 -3.63 -0.60
C VAL A 92 2.37 -3.29 -1.85
N THR A 93 2.19 -2.08 -2.36
CA THR A 93 2.90 -1.58 -3.52
C THR A 93 3.57 -0.25 -3.18
N GLY A 94 4.71 0.05 -3.78
CA GLY A 94 5.40 1.32 -3.54
C GLY A 94 6.71 1.46 -4.28
N VAL A 95 7.29 2.66 -4.20
CA VAL A 95 8.62 2.96 -4.77
C VAL A 95 9.63 3.02 -3.64
N GLY A 96 10.74 2.32 -3.78
CA GLY A 96 11.85 2.40 -2.85
C GLY A 96 13.18 2.09 -3.51
N ARG A 97 14.28 2.30 -2.77
CA ARG A 97 15.63 2.08 -3.30
C ARG A 97 16.11 0.66 -3.01
N VAL A 98 16.57 -0.04 -4.05
CA VAL A 98 17.18 -1.38 -3.97
C VAL A 98 18.50 -1.34 -4.73
N SER A 99 19.60 -1.58 -4.03
CA SER A 99 20.96 -1.53 -4.60
C SER A 99 21.24 -0.21 -5.34
N GLY A 100 20.88 0.92 -4.72
CA GLY A 100 21.09 2.25 -5.28
C GLY A 100 20.03 2.69 -6.30
N ARG A 101 19.12 1.81 -6.75
CA ARG A 101 18.16 2.07 -7.83
C ARG A 101 16.74 2.21 -7.31
N GLU A 102 15.99 3.17 -7.83
CA GLU A 102 14.56 3.30 -7.52
C GLU A 102 13.78 2.19 -8.24
N CYS A 103 13.05 1.39 -7.48
CA CYS A 103 12.30 0.23 -7.95
C CYS A 103 10.85 0.33 -7.47
N VAL A 104 9.92 -0.09 -8.30
CA VAL A 104 8.56 -0.41 -7.85
C VAL A 104 8.57 -1.78 -7.21
N VAL A 105 8.14 -1.87 -5.96
CA VAL A 105 7.97 -3.13 -5.22
C VAL A 105 6.48 -3.46 -5.20
N VAL A 106 6.15 -4.71 -5.52
CA VAL A 106 4.79 -5.25 -5.46
C VAL A 106 4.82 -6.52 -4.64
N ALA A 107 4.16 -6.53 -3.49
CA ALA A 107 4.30 -7.60 -2.50
C ALA A 107 2.93 -8.01 -1.96
N ASN A 108 2.58 -9.29 -2.13
CA ASN A 108 1.31 -9.81 -1.62
C ASN A 108 1.35 -9.94 -0.09
N ASP A 109 0.22 -9.72 0.56
CA ASP A 109 0.05 -10.00 1.99
C ASP A 109 -0.70 -11.33 2.19
N PRO A 110 -0.01 -12.45 2.46
CA PRO A 110 -0.65 -13.74 2.67
C PRO A 110 -1.54 -13.78 3.92
N THR A 111 -1.40 -12.82 4.84
CA THR A 111 -2.25 -12.73 6.02
C THR A 111 -3.66 -12.20 5.69
N VAL A 112 -3.81 -11.48 4.58
CA VAL A 112 -5.09 -10.95 4.08
C VAL A 112 -5.72 -11.97 3.12
N LYS A 113 -6.65 -12.77 3.64
CA LYS A 113 -7.39 -13.81 2.85
C LYS A 113 -6.44 -14.72 2.03
N GLY A 114 -5.28 -15.07 2.58
CA GLY A 114 -4.30 -15.92 1.89
C GLY A 114 -3.57 -15.23 0.73
N GLY A 115 -3.60 -13.89 0.65
CA GLY A 115 -3.00 -13.13 -0.46
C GLY A 115 -3.78 -13.25 -1.77
N THR A 116 -5.05 -13.65 -1.69
CA THR A 116 -5.92 -13.86 -2.85
C THR A 116 -6.24 -12.53 -3.55
N TYR A 117 -6.26 -12.53 -4.88
CA TYR A 117 -6.60 -11.37 -5.70
C TYR A 117 -8.10 -11.10 -5.72
N TYR A 118 -8.49 -10.00 -5.09
CA TYR A 118 -9.79 -9.34 -5.28
C TYR A 118 -9.72 -8.42 -6.50
N PRO A 119 -10.86 -7.93 -7.03
CA PRO A 119 -10.87 -6.98 -8.14
C PRO A 119 -9.97 -5.75 -7.88
N LEU A 120 -10.02 -5.19 -6.66
CA LEU A 120 -9.12 -4.09 -6.28
C LEU A 120 -7.65 -4.49 -6.09
N THR A 121 -7.35 -5.76 -5.82
CA THR A 121 -5.96 -6.26 -5.81
C THR A 121 -5.38 -6.20 -7.21
N VAL A 122 -6.14 -6.65 -8.22
CA VAL A 122 -5.75 -6.54 -9.64
C VAL A 122 -5.52 -5.09 -10.03
N LYS A 123 -6.50 -4.22 -9.76
CA LYS A 123 -6.41 -2.79 -10.07
C LYS A 123 -5.21 -2.12 -9.40
N LYS A 124 -4.93 -2.43 -8.13
CA LYS A 124 -3.77 -1.88 -7.41
C LYS A 124 -2.45 -2.39 -7.98
N HIS A 125 -2.38 -3.67 -8.38
CA HIS A 125 -1.21 -4.24 -9.03
C HIS A 125 -0.94 -3.56 -10.37
N LEU A 126 -1.95 -3.50 -11.26
CA LEU A 126 -1.82 -2.86 -12.57
C LEU A 126 -1.44 -1.39 -12.46
N ARG A 127 -1.98 -0.67 -11.47
CA ARG A 127 -1.58 0.73 -11.21
C ARG A 127 -0.11 0.85 -10.82
N ALA A 128 0.45 -0.10 -10.06
CA ALA A 128 1.87 -0.10 -9.73
C ALA A 128 2.74 -0.37 -10.97
N GLN A 129 2.32 -1.28 -11.86
CA GLN A 129 2.99 -1.53 -13.14
C GLN A 129 2.92 -0.32 -14.08
N GLU A 130 1.78 0.38 -14.10
CA GLU A 130 1.62 1.60 -14.88
C GLU A 130 2.61 2.68 -14.42
N ILE A 131 2.71 2.90 -13.10
CA ILE A 131 3.71 3.81 -12.52
C ILE A 131 5.13 3.38 -12.90
N ALA A 132 5.44 2.08 -12.81
CA ALA A 132 6.76 1.57 -13.20
C ALA A 132 7.06 1.86 -14.67
N ARG A 133 6.10 1.60 -15.57
CA ARG A 133 6.23 1.80 -17.01
C ARG A 133 6.42 3.26 -17.38
N GLU A 134 5.56 4.14 -16.83
CA GLU A 134 5.60 5.59 -17.10
C GLU A 134 6.91 6.23 -16.63
N ASN A 135 7.48 5.74 -15.54
CA ASN A 135 8.68 6.29 -14.92
C ASN A 135 9.96 5.48 -15.23
N ARG A 136 9.85 4.42 -16.05
CA ARG A 136 10.97 3.51 -16.40
C ARG A 136 11.67 2.92 -15.17
N LEU A 137 10.89 2.54 -14.16
CA LEU A 137 11.39 1.94 -12.92
C LEU A 137 11.41 0.40 -13.04
N PRO A 138 12.50 -0.27 -12.62
CA PRO A 138 12.49 -1.73 -12.45
C PRO A 138 11.41 -2.19 -11.47
N CYS A 139 10.86 -3.38 -11.69
CA CYS A 139 9.87 -3.99 -10.81
C CYS A 139 10.48 -5.14 -10.01
N VAL A 140 10.17 -5.20 -8.71
CA VAL A 140 10.45 -6.33 -7.83
C VAL A 140 9.14 -6.90 -7.28
N TYR A 141 8.85 -8.14 -7.62
CA TYR A 141 7.64 -8.84 -7.17
C TYR A 141 7.97 -9.82 -6.03
N LEU A 142 7.42 -9.56 -4.85
CA LEU A 142 7.46 -10.48 -3.71
C LEU A 142 6.16 -11.30 -3.71
N VAL A 143 6.11 -12.29 -4.60
CA VAL A 143 4.89 -13.06 -4.87
C VAL A 143 4.62 -14.05 -3.74
N GLU A 144 3.46 -13.90 -3.10
CA GLU A 144 2.91 -14.90 -2.17
C GLU A 144 1.38 -14.79 -2.14
N SER A 145 0.74 -15.42 -3.12
CA SER A 145 -0.70 -15.33 -3.35
C SER A 145 -1.32 -16.72 -3.43
N GLY A 146 -2.52 -16.87 -2.85
CA GLY A 146 -3.36 -18.06 -2.98
C GLY A 146 -4.15 -18.15 -4.29
N GLY A 147 -4.00 -17.20 -5.22
CA GLY A 147 -4.71 -17.18 -6.50
C GLY A 147 -5.77 -16.07 -6.60
N ALA A 148 -6.77 -16.26 -7.45
CA ALA A 148 -7.88 -15.33 -7.66
C ALA A 148 -9.03 -15.58 -6.68
N PHE A 149 -9.78 -14.53 -6.31
CA PHE A 149 -10.97 -14.67 -5.48
C PHE A 149 -12.12 -15.22 -6.33
N LEU A 150 -12.28 -16.54 -6.30
CA LEU A 150 -13.21 -17.27 -7.15
C LEU A 150 -14.66 -16.73 -7.16
N PRO A 151 -15.25 -16.29 -6.02
CA PRO A 151 -16.61 -15.74 -6.05
C PRO A 151 -16.78 -14.45 -6.86
N ALA A 152 -15.70 -13.75 -7.20
CA ALA A 152 -15.71 -12.56 -8.06
C ALA A 152 -14.79 -12.74 -9.29
N GLN A 153 -14.65 -13.98 -9.78
CA GLN A 153 -13.73 -14.31 -10.87
C GLN A 153 -14.00 -13.52 -12.17
N ASP A 154 -15.26 -13.15 -12.43
CA ASP A 154 -15.69 -12.37 -13.59
C ASP A 154 -15.21 -10.91 -13.52
N GLU A 155 -14.94 -10.40 -12.32
CA GLU A 155 -14.33 -9.10 -12.08
C GLU A 155 -12.79 -9.18 -11.91
N VAL A 156 -12.23 -10.39 -12.00
CA VAL A 156 -10.80 -10.64 -11.77
C VAL A 156 -10.10 -11.18 -13.01
N PHE A 157 -10.77 -11.90 -13.92
CA PHE A 157 -10.12 -12.64 -15.01
C PHE A 157 -10.42 -12.17 -16.44
N PRO A 158 -11.68 -11.97 -16.88
CA PRO A 158 -11.99 -12.02 -18.32
C PRO A 158 -11.64 -10.78 -19.16
N ASP A 159 -11.44 -9.61 -18.56
CA ASP A 159 -11.37 -8.34 -19.29
C ASP A 159 -9.93 -7.84 -19.50
N LYS A 160 -9.74 -6.86 -20.38
CA LYS A 160 -8.44 -6.28 -20.76
C LYS A 160 -7.60 -5.80 -19.57
N GLU A 161 -8.26 -5.24 -18.55
CA GLU A 161 -7.62 -4.70 -17.34
C GLU A 161 -7.78 -5.66 -16.15
N HIS A 162 -8.03 -6.94 -16.42
CA HIS A 162 -8.11 -8.00 -15.44
C HIS A 162 -6.78 -8.79 -15.36
N PHE A 163 -6.77 -9.83 -14.54
CA PHE A 163 -5.62 -10.69 -14.29
C PHE A 163 -5.23 -11.47 -15.56
N GLY A 164 -3.98 -11.32 -16.01
CA GLY A 164 -3.46 -11.97 -17.23
C GLY A 164 -2.92 -11.02 -18.31
N ARG A 165 -3.01 -9.70 -18.08
CA ARG A 165 -2.41 -8.65 -18.92
C ARG A 165 -0.88 -8.64 -18.91
#